data_AF-A0A9D6PH10-F1
#
_entry.id   AF-A0A9D6PH10-F1
#
_cell.length_a   1.000
_cell.length_b   1.000
_cell.length_c   1.000
_cell.angle_alpha   90.00
_cell.angle_beta   90.00
_cell.angle_gamma   90.00
#
_symmetry.space_group_name_H-M   'P 1'
#
loop_
_entity.id
_entity.type
_entity.pdbx_description
1 polymer ?
#
loop_
_entity_poly.entity_id
_entity_poly.type
_entity_poly.pdbx_seq_one_letter_code
_entity_poly.pdbx_strand_id
1 'polypeptide(L)'
;MRSESYQHIVISLLLILIAVNLLILDIKVFTTKSVVISESNNIAPSPEPSRMSTLVPTTTNTSLCPSSCVKLIEEANSDKPTPSPLIIQAAKTEREFYIPLGSGSTQKGDWDDLAGSDTLIDTSKYGNIKEVYFIASLRNPTQNGDTLVRLYNVTDKHAVWNTEMKMNGPLTQTLTSPQITLDTGIKLYRAQLKSGLGYPVYLDNGRIRILAE
;
A
#
# COMPACT_ATOMS: atom_id res chain seq x y z
N MET A 1 17.07 1.80 -73.26
CA MET A 1 16.41 3.05 -72.82
C MET A 1 15.01 2.89 -72.23
N ARG A 2 14.28 1.77 -72.40
CA ARG A 2 12.92 1.58 -71.82
C ARG A 2 12.88 0.98 -70.40
N SER A 3 13.98 0.42 -69.90
CA SER A 3 14.03 -0.29 -68.60
C SER A 3 14.11 0.65 -67.39
N GLU A 4 14.81 1.78 -67.49
CA GLU A 4 14.97 2.71 -66.37
C GLU A 4 13.67 3.45 -66.03
N SER A 5 12.87 3.81 -67.05
CA SER A 5 11.55 4.40 -66.83
C SER A 5 10.60 3.46 -66.08
N TYR A 6 10.70 2.14 -66.30
CA TYR A 6 9.87 1.17 -65.60
C TYR A 6 10.24 1.03 -64.12
N GLN A 7 11.54 1.08 -63.79
CA GLN A 7 11.99 1.03 -62.40
C GLN A 7 11.49 2.23 -61.59
N HIS A 8 11.54 3.44 -62.15
CA HIS A 8 11.01 4.62 -61.46
C HIS A 8 9.50 4.52 -61.22
N ILE A 9 8.73 4.02 -62.19
CA ILE A 9 7.27 3.85 -62.05
C ILE A 9 6.95 2.84 -60.93
N VAL A 10 7.66 1.71 -60.87
CA VAL A 10 7.44 0.69 -59.83
C VAL A 10 7.79 1.22 -58.44
N ILE A 11 8.91 1.95 -58.31
CA ILE A 11 9.32 2.56 -57.03
C ILE A 11 8.31 3.62 -56.58
N SER A 12 7.85 4.49 -57.48
CA SER A 12 6.83 5.48 -57.15
C SER A 12 5.52 4.84 -56.71
N LEU A 13 5.08 3.76 -57.36
CA LEU A 13 3.87 3.04 -56.98
C LEU A 13 3.99 2.36 -55.61
N LEU A 14 5.16 1.79 -55.29
CA LEU A 14 5.45 1.22 -53.98
C LEU A 14 5.41 2.29 -52.88
N LEU A 15 6.02 3.45 -53.10
CA LEU A 15 6.04 4.56 -52.15
C LEU A 15 4.63 5.11 -51.87
N ILE A 16 3.80 5.21 -52.91
CA ILE A 16 2.38 5.61 -52.76
C ILE A 16 1.62 4.60 -51.90
N LEU A 17 1.83 3.30 -52.13
CA LEU A 17 1.14 2.25 -51.37
C LEU A 17 1.53 2.30 -49.88
N ILE A 18 2.82 2.52 -49.59
CA ILE A 18 3.31 2.72 -48.21
C ILE A 18 2.68 3.97 -47.58
N ALA A 19 2.65 5.10 -48.31
CA ALA A 19 2.08 6.34 -47.80
C ALA A 19 0.58 6.21 -47.48
N VAL A 20 -0.20 5.53 -48.34
CA VAL A 20 -1.63 5.26 -48.09
C VAL A 20 -1.81 4.37 -46.87
N ASN A 21 -0.99 3.33 -46.71
CA ASN A 21 -1.05 2.45 -45.54
C ASN A 21 -0.75 3.20 -44.24
N LEU A 22 0.25 4.09 -44.24
CA LEU A 22 0.58 4.94 -43.09
C LEU A 22 -0.56 5.91 -42.77
N LEU A 23 -1.17 6.53 -43.79
CA LEU A 23 -2.32 7.43 -43.61
C LEU A 23 -3.52 6.71 -42.95
N ILE A 24 -3.81 5.47 -43.38
CA ILE A 24 -4.91 4.67 -42.80
C ILE A 24 -4.63 4.35 -41.32
N LEU A 25 -3.39 3.98 -40.99
CA LEU A 25 -3.00 3.71 -39.61
C LEU A 25 -3.12 4.97 -38.74
N ASP A 26 -2.69 6.12 -39.25
CA ASP A 26 -2.77 7.40 -38.57
C ASP A 26 -4.22 7.77 -38.24
N ILE A 27 -5.11 7.72 -39.23
CA ILE A 27 -6.55 7.99 -39.04
C ILE A 27 -7.14 7.04 -37.98
N LYS A 28 -6.81 5.75 -38.01
CA LYS A 28 -7.36 4.78 -37.06
C LYS A 28 -6.87 5.00 -35.62
N VAL A 29 -5.60 5.38 -35.44
CA VAL A 29 -5.01 5.68 -34.13
C VAL A 29 -5.58 6.97 -33.55
N PHE A 30 -5.81 7.99 -34.38
CA PHE A 30 -6.31 9.29 -33.90
C PHE A 30 -7.83 9.36 -33.76
N THR A 31 -8.60 8.52 -34.47
CA THR A 31 -10.08 8.49 -34.33
C THR A 31 -10.56 7.79 -33.05
N THR A 32 -9.69 7.06 -32.33
CA THR A 32 -10.07 6.31 -31.11
C THR A 32 -10.00 7.10 -29.80
N LYS A 33 -9.81 8.44 -29.84
CA LYS A 33 -9.81 9.27 -28.62
C LYS A 33 -10.83 10.41 -28.66
N SER A 34 -12.09 10.05 -28.48
CA SER A 34 -13.05 10.92 -27.80
C SER A 34 -13.21 10.39 -26.37
N VAL A 35 -12.32 10.81 -25.48
CA VAL A 35 -12.49 10.62 -24.04
C VAL A 35 -13.64 11.51 -23.61
N VAL A 36 -14.78 10.89 -23.33
CA VAL A 36 -15.91 11.52 -22.65
C VAL A 36 -15.46 11.88 -21.23
N ILE A 37 -15.21 13.16 -20.99
CA ILE A 37 -15.06 13.70 -19.63
C ILE A 37 -16.48 13.83 -19.09
N SER A 38 -16.95 12.82 -18.35
CA SER A 38 -18.17 12.92 -17.56
C SER A 38 -17.82 13.61 -16.24
N GLU A 39 -18.17 14.89 -16.18
CA GLU A 39 -18.30 15.66 -14.95
C GLU A 39 -19.50 15.11 -14.14
N SER A 40 -19.22 14.42 -13.03
CA SER A 40 -20.25 14.00 -12.08
C SER A 40 -20.04 14.72 -10.76
N ASN A 41 -20.60 15.93 -10.70
CA ASN A 41 -21.02 16.55 -9.44
C ASN A 41 -22.21 15.76 -8.90
N ASN A 42 -22.02 15.04 -7.79
CA ASN A 42 -23.12 14.67 -6.90
C ASN A 42 -22.62 14.61 -5.46
N ILE A 43 -22.86 15.72 -4.76
CA ILE A 43 -22.81 15.83 -3.31
C ILE A 43 -24.10 15.17 -2.79
N ALA A 44 -23.97 14.03 -2.12
CA ALA A 44 -25.03 13.46 -1.30
C ALA A 44 -24.73 13.74 0.19
N PRO A 45 -25.71 14.21 0.98
CA PRO A 45 -25.52 14.51 2.39
C PRO A 45 -25.39 13.24 3.26
N SER A 46 -24.43 13.32 4.18
CA SER A 46 -24.11 12.37 5.26
C SER A 46 -25.32 12.00 6.12
N PRO A 47 -25.58 10.71 6.40
CA PRO A 47 -26.40 10.33 7.53
C PRO A 47 -25.61 10.41 8.85
N GLU A 48 -26.33 10.84 9.86
CA GLU A 48 -25.97 11.15 11.24
C GLU A 48 -25.44 9.93 12.03
N PRO A 49 -24.54 10.12 13.02
CA PRO A 49 -23.99 9.04 13.83
C PRO A 49 -24.99 8.52 14.88
N SER A 50 -25.30 7.23 14.77
CA SER A 50 -26.06 6.48 15.78
C SER A 50 -25.30 6.37 17.10
N ARG A 51 -26.03 6.69 18.17
CA ARG A 51 -25.61 6.78 19.57
C ARG A 51 -24.98 5.50 20.15
N MET A 52 -24.02 5.74 21.04
CA MET A 52 -23.47 4.82 22.03
C MET A 52 -24.54 4.00 22.77
N SER A 53 -24.32 2.70 22.89
CA SER A 53 -25.01 1.85 23.86
C SER A 53 -24.10 1.62 25.06
N THR A 54 -24.43 2.30 26.16
CA THR A 54 -23.82 2.13 27.48
C THR A 54 -24.37 0.86 28.12
N LEU A 55 -23.51 -0.13 28.35
CA LEU A 55 -23.84 -1.29 29.18
C LEU A 55 -23.79 -0.87 30.65
N VAL A 56 -24.98 -0.81 31.27
CA VAL A 56 -25.19 -0.66 32.71
C VAL A 56 -24.95 -2.01 33.39
N PRO A 57 -24.14 -2.11 34.46
CA PRO A 57 -24.03 -3.32 35.24
C PRO A 57 -25.23 -3.44 36.19
N THR A 58 -26.06 -4.45 35.94
CA THR A 58 -27.13 -4.89 36.83
C THR A 58 -26.55 -5.40 38.14
N THR A 59 -26.80 -4.68 39.21
CA THR A 59 -26.53 -5.08 40.59
C THR A 59 -27.71 -5.90 41.09
N THR A 60 -27.52 -7.20 41.32
CA THR A 60 -28.55 -8.03 41.98
C THR A 60 -27.90 -9.03 42.94
N ASN A 61 -28.09 -8.73 44.22
CA ASN A 61 -28.33 -9.64 45.35
C ASN A 61 -27.23 -10.60 45.83
N THR A 62 -26.62 -10.20 46.95
CA THR A 62 -26.53 -10.95 48.22
C THR A 62 -26.63 -12.48 48.14
N SER A 63 -25.47 -13.16 48.13
CA SER A 63 -25.34 -14.51 48.67
C SER A 63 -24.43 -14.47 49.89
N LEU A 64 -25.03 -14.62 51.07
CA LEU A 64 -24.34 -14.96 52.31
C LEU A 64 -23.62 -16.29 52.11
N CYS A 65 -22.29 -16.31 52.15
CA CYS A 65 -21.54 -17.55 52.24
C CYS A 65 -21.76 -18.17 53.63
N PRO A 66 -22.19 -19.44 53.73
CA PRO A 66 -22.28 -20.13 55.01
C PRO A 66 -20.87 -20.23 55.63
N SER A 67 -20.78 -19.95 56.93
CA SER A 67 -19.53 -19.87 57.70
C SER A 67 -18.69 -21.16 57.72
N SER A 68 -19.26 -22.28 57.26
CA SER A 68 -18.55 -23.54 57.05
C SER A 68 -17.60 -23.51 55.85
N CYS A 69 -17.84 -22.68 54.83
CA CYS A 69 -16.94 -22.55 53.68
C CYS A 69 -15.68 -21.75 54.01
N VAL A 70 -15.76 -20.79 54.94
CA VAL A 70 -14.62 -19.92 55.28
C VAL A 70 -13.56 -20.70 56.06
N LYS A 71 -13.96 -21.59 56.97
CA LYS A 71 -13.02 -22.38 57.77
C LYS A 71 -12.19 -23.38 56.95
N LEU A 72 -12.78 -23.96 55.89
CA LEU A 72 -12.07 -24.86 54.97
C LEU A 72 -11.01 -24.14 54.12
N ILE A 73 -11.16 -22.83 53.90
CA ILE A 73 -10.20 -22.01 53.14
C ILE A 73 -9.02 -21.56 54.03
N GLU A 74 -9.27 -21.35 55.32
CA GLU A 74 -8.22 -20.98 56.29
C GLU A 74 -7.32 -22.17 56.63
N GLU A 75 -7.87 -23.37 56.79
CA GLU A 75 -7.09 -24.60 57.03
C GLU A 75 -6.26 -25.03 55.81
N ALA A 76 -6.71 -24.74 54.58
CA ALA A 76 -5.98 -25.06 53.35
C ALA A 76 -4.82 -24.09 53.01
N ASN A 77 -4.67 -22.97 53.72
CA ASN A 77 -3.64 -21.96 53.45
C ASN A 77 -2.48 -21.95 54.46
N SER A 78 -2.49 -22.81 55.49
CA SER A 78 -1.48 -22.77 56.56
C SER A 78 -0.13 -23.42 56.18
N ASP A 79 -0.04 -24.14 55.06
CA ASP A 79 1.19 -24.82 54.61
C ASP A 79 1.60 -24.43 53.17
N LYS A 80 1.79 -23.13 52.90
CA LYS A 80 2.39 -22.69 51.64
C LYS A 80 3.81 -22.14 51.86
N PRO A 81 4.84 -22.69 51.20
CA PRO A 81 6.19 -22.13 51.25
C PRO A 81 6.20 -20.73 50.64
N THR A 82 6.90 -19.81 51.31
CA THR A 82 7.11 -18.42 50.91
C THR A 82 7.59 -18.34 49.45
N PRO A 83 6.83 -17.73 48.52
CA PRO A 83 7.31 -17.52 47.18
C PRO A 83 8.45 -16.50 47.20
N SER A 84 9.61 -16.91 46.69
CA SER A 84 10.73 -16.05 46.34
C SER A 84 10.24 -14.89 45.47
N PRO A 85 10.73 -13.65 45.65
CA PRO A 85 10.29 -12.53 44.82
C PRO A 85 10.62 -12.81 43.35
N LEU A 86 9.59 -13.07 42.54
CA LEU A 86 9.71 -12.99 41.10
C LEU A 86 10.10 -11.55 40.76
N ILE A 87 11.30 -11.37 40.21
CA ILE A 87 11.63 -10.18 39.45
C ILE A 87 10.68 -10.18 38.25
N ILE A 88 9.56 -9.46 38.35
CA ILE A 88 8.72 -9.14 37.21
C ILE A 88 9.54 -8.14 36.40
N GLN A 89 10.37 -8.66 35.50
CA GLN A 89 10.97 -7.86 34.44
C GLN A 89 9.79 -7.33 33.62
N ALA A 90 9.51 -6.03 33.75
CA ALA A 90 8.44 -5.38 33.01
C ALA A 90 8.62 -5.70 31.52
N ALA A 91 7.76 -6.56 30.99
CA ALA A 91 7.76 -6.88 29.57
C ALA A 91 7.52 -5.56 28.83
N LYS A 92 8.51 -5.14 28.04
CA LYS A 92 8.42 -3.94 27.22
C LYS A 92 7.37 -4.23 26.14
N THR A 93 6.14 -3.77 26.34
CA THR A 93 5.02 -4.05 25.43
C THR A 93 5.25 -3.36 24.10
N GLU A 94 5.74 -4.10 23.11
CA GLU A 94 5.87 -3.59 21.75
C GLU A 94 4.49 -3.34 21.13
N ARG A 95 4.31 -2.16 20.52
CA ARG A 95 3.12 -1.77 19.78
C ARG A 95 3.41 -1.82 18.28
N GLU A 96 2.50 -2.42 17.53
CA GLU A 96 2.56 -2.48 16.07
C GLU A 96 1.51 -1.54 15.47
N PHE A 97 1.92 -0.73 14.49
CA PHE A 97 1.07 0.19 13.76
C PHE A 97 1.15 -0.08 12.27
N TYR A 98 0.00 0.01 11.59
CA TYR A 98 -0.10 -0.07 10.14
C TYR A 98 -0.67 1.22 9.58
N ILE A 99 0.09 1.85 8.70
CA ILE A 99 -0.29 3.09 8.02
C ILE A 99 -0.54 2.76 6.55
N PRO A 100 -1.78 2.85 6.04
CA PRO A 100 -2.07 2.58 4.64
C PRO A 100 -1.48 3.68 3.75
N LEU A 101 -0.97 3.31 2.57
CA LEU A 101 -0.44 4.18 1.51
C LEU A 101 -1.28 4.06 0.23
N GLY A 102 -2.55 3.65 0.32
CA GLY A 102 -3.45 3.61 -0.85
C GLY A 102 -3.03 2.66 -1.98
N SER A 103 -3.46 3.00 -3.20
CA SER A 103 -3.33 2.17 -4.40
C SER A 103 -3.15 3.02 -5.67
N GLY A 104 -2.77 2.40 -6.78
CA GLY A 104 -2.58 3.09 -8.04
C GLY A 104 -2.08 2.19 -9.16
N SER A 105 -1.82 2.78 -10.32
CA SER A 105 -1.30 2.04 -11.48
C SER A 105 -0.43 2.93 -12.34
N THR A 106 0.52 2.32 -13.04
CA THR A 106 1.30 3.01 -14.07
C THR A 106 1.62 2.07 -15.22
N GLN A 107 2.08 2.66 -16.31
CA GLN A 107 2.70 1.99 -17.45
C GLN A 107 4.02 2.68 -17.83
N LYS A 108 4.54 3.58 -16.99
CA LYS A 108 5.77 4.31 -17.28
C LYS A 108 6.99 3.42 -17.09
N GLY A 109 7.96 3.58 -17.99
CA GLY A 109 9.29 2.95 -17.93
C GLY A 109 10.20 3.54 -16.85
N ASP A 110 9.84 4.72 -16.33
CA ASP A 110 10.52 5.42 -15.26
C ASP A 110 9.65 5.51 -14.00
N TRP A 111 10.23 6.00 -12.92
CA TRP A 111 9.52 6.17 -11.65
C TRP A 111 8.34 7.12 -11.81
N ASP A 112 7.15 6.59 -11.53
CA ASP A 112 5.90 7.33 -11.57
C ASP A 112 5.33 7.53 -10.17
N ASP A 113 4.87 8.74 -9.91
CA ASP A 113 4.21 9.11 -8.67
C ASP A 113 2.75 8.65 -8.69
N LEU A 114 2.40 7.73 -7.78
CA LEU A 114 1.02 7.30 -7.64
C LEU A 114 0.26 8.30 -6.76
N ALA A 115 -0.42 9.28 -7.39
CA ALA A 115 -1.16 10.33 -6.68
C ALA A 115 -2.25 9.81 -5.71
N GLY A 116 -2.70 8.55 -5.85
CA GLY A 116 -3.61 7.88 -4.93
C GLY A 116 -2.95 7.19 -3.72
N SER A 117 -1.64 7.36 -3.56
CA SER A 117 -0.85 6.64 -2.54
C SER A 117 -0.25 7.52 -1.44
N ASP A 118 -0.76 8.74 -1.30
CA ASP A 118 -0.24 9.75 -0.39
C ASP A 118 -0.66 9.46 1.05
N THR A 119 0.29 9.57 1.98
CA THR A 119 -0.03 9.56 3.40
C THR A 119 0.91 10.43 4.22
N LEU A 120 0.30 11.23 5.08
CA LEU A 120 0.99 12.06 6.04
C LEU A 120 1.33 11.23 7.28
N ILE A 121 2.62 11.15 7.62
CA ILE A 121 3.10 10.40 8.77
C ILE A 121 3.78 11.39 9.72
N ASP A 122 3.35 11.35 10.98
CA ASP A 122 3.98 12.09 12.07
C ASP A 122 4.73 11.10 12.97
N THR A 123 6.04 11.02 12.82
CA THR A 123 6.85 10.05 13.57
C THR A 123 6.79 10.27 15.08
N SER A 124 6.46 11.48 15.54
CA SER A 124 6.37 11.80 16.98
C SER A 124 5.21 11.07 17.68
N LYS A 125 4.20 10.62 16.92
CA LYS A 125 3.03 9.92 17.46
C LYS A 125 3.30 8.46 17.82
N TYR A 126 4.42 7.90 17.38
CA TYR A 126 4.72 6.47 17.54
C TYR A 126 5.72 6.18 18.66
N GLY A 127 6.23 7.20 19.37
CA GLY A 127 7.20 7.00 20.45
C GLY A 127 8.57 6.52 19.93
N ASN A 128 9.21 5.60 20.66
CA ASN A 128 10.50 5.02 20.24
C ASN A 128 10.26 3.94 19.18
N ILE A 129 10.48 4.30 17.92
CA ILE A 129 10.38 3.39 16.78
C ILE A 129 11.59 2.44 16.79
N LYS A 130 11.32 1.13 16.79
CA LYS A 130 12.32 0.07 16.65
C LYS A 130 12.57 -0.30 15.19
N GLU A 131 11.49 -0.58 14.48
CA GLU A 131 11.56 -1.10 13.12
C GLU A 131 10.46 -0.49 12.26
N VAL A 132 10.78 -0.26 10.99
CA VAL A 132 9.82 0.17 9.98
C VAL A 132 10.00 -0.66 8.74
N TYR A 133 8.88 -1.08 8.13
CA TYR A 133 8.86 -1.83 6.88
C TYR A 133 7.82 -1.24 5.93
N PHE A 134 8.18 -1.14 4.65
CA PHE A 134 7.24 -0.84 3.59
C PHE A 134 6.74 -2.16 2.99
N ILE A 135 5.42 -2.31 2.90
CA ILE A 135 4.75 -3.50 2.37
C ILE A 135 3.89 -3.07 1.19
N ALA A 136 4.07 -3.72 0.05
CA ALA A 136 3.36 -3.41 -1.18
C ALA A 136 2.81 -4.68 -1.84
N SER A 137 1.51 -4.69 -2.13
CA SER A 137 0.84 -5.70 -2.94
C SER A 137 0.78 -5.21 -4.38
N LEU A 138 1.51 -5.87 -5.26
CA LEU A 138 1.66 -5.53 -6.67
C LEU A 138 0.91 -6.51 -7.55
N ARG A 139 0.46 -6.04 -8.72
CA ARG A 139 -0.16 -6.86 -9.75
C ARG A 139 0.31 -6.47 -11.14
N ASN A 140 0.74 -7.47 -11.91
CA ASN A 140 1.10 -7.37 -13.32
C ASN A 140 0.19 -8.29 -14.14
N PRO A 141 -0.95 -7.79 -14.65
CA PRO A 141 -1.92 -8.60 -15.38
C PRO A 141 -1.35 -9.24 -16.65
N THR A 142 -0.32 -8.63 -17.23
CA THR A 142 0.29 -9.10 -18.47
C THR A 142 1.38 -10.14 -18.24
N GLN A 143 1.86 -10.29 -17.00
CA GLN A 143 3.03 -11.11 -16.63
C GLN A 143 4.30 -10.78 -17.42
N ASN A 144 4.33 -9.64 -18.11
CA ASN A 144 5.44 -9.22 -18.93
C ASN A 144 6.30 -8.22 -18.17
N GLY A 145 7.61 -8.50 -18.13
CA GLY A 145 8.60 -7.64 -17.51
C GLY A 145 8.47 -7.53 -15.99
N ASP A 146 9.29 -6.64 -15.45
CA ASP A 146 9.42 -6.46 -14.02
C ASP A 146 8.55 -5.30 -13.54
N THR A 147 8.00 -5.42 -12.34
CA THR A 147 7.34 -4.30 -11.64
C THR A 147 8.22 -3.88 -10.48
N LEU A 148 8.60 -2.60 -10.43
CA LEU A 148 9.37 -2.05 -9.32
C LEU A 148 8.52 -1.06 -8.55
N VAL A 149 8.62 -1.11 -7.22
CA VAL A 149 7.94 -0.20 -6.30
C VAL A 149 8.92 0.33 -5.28
N ARG A 150 8.75 1.57 -4.86
CA ARG A 150 9.51 2.16 -3.74
C ARG A 150 8.68 3.21 -3.01
N LEU A 151 9.15 3.64 -1.85
CA LEU A 151 8.57 4.75 -1.10
C LEU A 151 9.36 6.04 -1.39
N TYR A 152 8.66 7.15 -1.50
CA TYR A 152 9.23 8.47 -1.75
C TYR A 152 8.74 9.46 -0.70
N ASN A 153 9.66 10.18 -0.07
CA ASN A 153 9.35 11.31 0.82
C ASN A 153 9.13 12.55 -0.06
N VAL A 154 7.86 12.95 -0.19
CA VAL A 154 7.45 14.11 -1.00
C VAL A 154 7.86 15.43 -0.34
N THR A 155 7.86 15.47 0.99
CA THR A 155 8.23 16.67 1.76
C THR A 155 9.70 17.03 1.55
N ASP A 156 10.60 16.04 1.67
CA ASP A 156 12.05 16.24 1.59
C ASP A 156 12.62 15.89 0.20
N LYS A 157 11.77 15.46 -0.73
CA LYS A 157 12.06 15.21 -2.15
C LYS A 157 13.16 14.16 -2.39
N HIS A 158 13.14 13.07 -1.65
CA HIS A 158 14.03 11.94 -1.88
C HIS A 158 13.31 10.59 -1.76
N ALA A 159 13.88 9.58 -2.41
CA ALA A 159 13.45 8.20 -2.20
C ALA A 159 13.85 7.77 -0.78
N VAL A 160 12.99 6.98 -0.14
CA VAL A 160 13.32 6.39 1.16
C VAL A 160 14.25 5.22 0.93
N TRP A 161 15.40 5.23 1.60
CA TRP A 161 16.42 4.19 1.44
C TRP A 161 15.86 2.79 1.73
N ASN A 162 16.36 1.80 1.00
CA ASN A 162 16.01 0.39 1.15
C ASN A 162 14.53 0.05 0.94
N THR A 163 13.75 0.91 0.28
CA THR A 163 12.32 0.62 -0.02
C THR A 163 12.07 0.07 -1.41
N GLU A 164 13.08 0.07 -2.29
CA GLU A 164 12.93 -0.44 -3.64
C GLU A 164 12.79 -1.97 -3.63
N MET A 165 11.69 -2.45 -4.20
CA MET A 165 11.36 -3.86 -4.31
C MET A 165 10.91 -4.18 -5.73
N LYS A 166 11.17 -5.41 -6.16
CA LYS A 166 10.96 -5.86 -7.53
C LYS A 166 10.15 -7.17 -7.56
N MET A 167 9.12 -7.20 -8.39
CA MET A 167 8.30 -8.37 -8.71
C MET A 167 8.59 -8.84 -10.14
N ASN A 168 8.92 -10.12 -10.30
CA ASN A 168 9.36 -10.71 -11.58
C ASN A 168 8.36 -11.75 -12.10
N GLY A 169 7.40 -11.34 -12.93
CA GLY A 169 6.54 -12.27 -13.64
C GLY A 169 5.30 -12.87 -12.93
N PRO A 170 5.09 -12.87 -11.59
CA PRO A 170 3.82 -13.35 -11.07
C PRO A 170 2.70 -12.36 -11.40
N LEU A 171 1.46 -12.89 -11.47
CA LEU A 171 0.27 -12.06 -11.68
C LEU A 171 0.10 -11.06 -10.53
N THR A 172 0.29 -11.52 -9.29
CA THR A 172 0.17 -10.71 -8.07
C THR A 172 1.20 -11.19 -7.05
N GLN A 173 1.84 -10.27 -6.33
CA GLN A 173 2.78 -10.58 -5.25
C GLN A 173 2.73 -9.50 -4.16
N THR A 174 2.80 -9.89 -2.89
CA THR A 174 3.05 -8.94 -1.79
C THR A 174 4.53 -9.00 -1.42
N LEU A 175 5.16 -7.84 -1.42
CA LEU A 175 6.57 -7.66 -1.09
C LEU A 175 6.68 -6.85 0.20
N THR A 176 7.68 -7.18 1.01
CA THR A 176 8.06 -6.45 2.22
C THR A 176 9.49 -6.00 2.07
N SER A 177 9.75 -4.73 2.33
CA SER A 177 11.08 -4.15 2.21
C SER A 177 11.99 -4.67 3.31
N PRO A 178 13.32 -4.53 3.17
CA PRO A 178 14.21 -4.47 4.32
C PRO A 178 13.76 -3.40 5.34
N GLN A 179 14.35 -3.44 6.53
CA GLN A 179 14.10 -2.41 7.54
C GLN A 179 14.51 -1.03 6.99
N ILE A 180 13.66 -0.05 7.21
CA ILE A 180 13.85 1.33 6.78
C ILE A 180 13.81 2.29 7.97
N THR A 181 14.26 3.52 7.72
CA THR A 181 14.15 4.63 8.67
C THR A 181 13.28 5.71 8.04
N LEU A 182 12.28 6.18 8.78
CA LEU A 182 11.47 7.33 8.39
C LEU A 182 12.13 8.61 8.87
N ASP A 183 12.05 9.65 8.06
CA ASP A 183 12.50 10.98 8.44
C ASP A 183 11.63 11.53 9.57
N THR A 184 12.27 12.23 10.50
CA THR A 184 11.62 12.73 11.71
C THR A 184 10.63 13.86 11.41
N GLY A 185 9.54 13.90 12.17
CA GLY A 185 8.52 14.94 12.10
C GLY A 185 7.33 14.54 11.22
N ILE A 186 6.62 15.55 10.72
CA ILE A 186 5.45 15.37 9.87
C ILE A 186 5.90 15.38 8.41
N LYS A 187 5.82 14.23 7.74
CA LYS A 187 6.30 14.03 6.36
C LYS A 187 5.22 13.38 5.50
N LEU A 188 5.12 13.83 4.25
CA LEU A 188 4.23 13.25 3.26
C LEU A 188 5.00 12.18 2.49
N TYR A 189 4.53 10.94 2.56
CA TYR A 189 5.08 9.82 1.82
C TYR A 189 4.14 9.39 0.70
N ARG A 190 4.73 8.92 -0.40
CA ARG A 190 4.03 8.45 -1.60
C ARG A 190 4.70 7.17 -2.11
N ALA A 191 3.92 6.23 -2.60
CA ALA A 191 4.47 5.09 -3.35
C ALA A 191 4.79 5.50 -4.80
N GLN A 192 5.97 5.11 -5.27
CA GLN A 192 6.36 5.23 -6.67
C GLN A 192 6.38 3.85 -7.32
N LEU A 193 5.92 3.78 -8.56
CA LEU A 193 5.81 2.54 -9.32
C LEU A 193 6.52 2.70 -10.67
N LYS A 194 7.12 1.63 -11.16
CA LYS A 194 7.80 1.58 -12.46
C LYS A 194 7.52 0.24 -13.15
N SER A 195 7.20 0.31 -14.45
CA SER A 195 7.02 -0.86 -15.32
C SER A 195 8.27 -1.08 -16.16
N GLY A 196 8.91 -2.24 -16.05
CA GLY A 196 10.16 -2.53 -16.76
C GLY A 196 10.03 -2.55 -18.29
N LEU A 197 8.84 -2.87 -18.82
CA LEU A 197 8.57 -2.97 -20.26
C LEU A 197 7.42 -2.08 -20.74
N GLY A 198 6.91 -1.18 -19.89
CA GLY A 198 5.83 -0.27 -20.24
C GLY A 198 4.43 -0.89 -20.31
N TYR A 199 4.28 -2.13 -19.82
CA TYR A 199 2.96 -2.75 -19.62
C TYR A 199 2.27 -2.19 -18.36
N PRO A 200 0.93 -2.20 -18.29
CA PRO A 200 0.20 -1.72 -17.12
C PRO A 200 0.50 -2.60 -15.90
N VAL A 201 0.91 -1.94 -14.82
CA VAL A 201 1.21 -2.53 -13.52
C VAL A 201 0.48 -1.77 -12.43
N TYR A 202 0.12 -2.46 -11.36
CA TYR A 202 -0.77 -1.96 -10.33
C TYR A 202 -0.14 -2.14 -8.96
N LEU A 203 -0.30 -1.13 -8.10
CA LEU A 203 -0.19 -1.23 -6.66
C LEU A 203 -1.61 -1.40 -6.14
N ASP A 204 -1.98 -2.62 -5.74
CA ASP A 204 -3.31 -2.90 -5.20
C ASP A 204 -3.45 -2.39 -3.75
N ASN A 205 -2.38 -2.48 -2.96
CA ASN A 205 -2.33 -1.95 -1.59
C ASN A 205 -0.89 -1.66 -1.15
N GLY A 206 -0.63 -0.45 -0.66
CA GLY A 206 0.60 -0.11 0.05
C GLY A 206 0.35 0.12 1.54
N ARG A 207 1.29 -0.24 2.40
CA ARG A 207 1.26 0.13 3.83
C ARG A 207 2.65 0.19 4.43
N ILE A 208 2.81 1.00 5.47
CA ILE A 208 3.99 1.04 6.32
C ILE A 208 3.65 0.37 7.65
N ARG A 209 4.49 -0.56 8.06
CA ARG A 209 4.42 -1.24 9.35
C ARG A 209 5.47 -0.62 10.27
N ILE A 210 5.06 -0.15 11.43
CA ILE A 210 5.93 0.43 12.46
C ILE A 210 5.84 -0.43 13.72
N LEU A 211 6.98 -0.88 14.23
CA LEU A 211 7.11 -1.49 15.55
C LEU A 211 7.72 -0.47 16.49
N ALA A 212 7.05 -0.19 17.60
CA ALA A 212 7.48 0.77 18.60
C ALA A 212 7.35 0.23 20.02
N GLU A 213 7.97 0.90 20.98
CA GLU A 213 7.93 0.56 22.41
C GLU A 213 6.80 1.27 23.18
#